data_AF-A9BKF9-F1
#
_entry.id   AF-A9BKF9-F1
#
_cell.length_a   1.000
_cell.length_b   1.000
_cell.length_c   1.000
_cell.angle_alpha   90.00
_cell.angle_beta   90.00
_cell.angle_gamma   90.00
#
_symmetry.space_group_name_H-M   'P 1'
#
loop_
_entity.id
_entity.type
_entity.pdbx_description
1 polymer ?
#
loop_
_entity_poly.entity_id
_entity_poly.type
_entity_poly.pdbx_seq_one_letter_code
_entity_poly.pdbx_strand_id
1 'polypeptide(L)'
;MKKNSIQSPNPEKSSRATGKDIRVHFKNTRETAAAIKGMSLSRAKKFLQNVSEKKEIVPFIRYRYGTGRKSQLKNTKFTNGRWPKKSSENLLKILKNAEANAMRKNLDINTLFIGNIQVNKAMKGQRRTFRAHGRINAFLSHPCHINLWLIQKGNHIPVS
;
A
#
# COMPACT_ATOMS: atom_id res chain seq x y z
N MET A 1 -10.02 21.22 2.06
CA MET A 1 -9.41 19.91 2.43
C MET A 1 -10.20 18.76 1.81
N LYS A 2 -9.57 17.79 1.11
CA LYS A 2 -10.30 16.66 0.50
C LYS A 2 -10.78 15.68 1.60
N LYS A 3 -12.09 15.49 1.72
CA LYS A 3 -12.71 14.43 2.53
C LYS A 3 -12.27 13.06 1.97
N ASN A 4 -11.79 12.17 2.83
CA ASN A 4 -11.60 10.77 2.45
C ASN A 4 -12.97 10.08 2.44
N SER A 5 -13.17 9.15 1.52
CA SER A 5 -14.44 8.45 1.37
C SER A 5 -14.83 7.59 2.57
N ILE A 6 -13.83 7.14 3.35
CA ILE A 6 -14.03 6.35 4.56
C ILE A 6 -13.29 7.07 5.69
N GLN A 7 -13.99 7.32 6.80
CA GLN A 7 -13.44 7.92 8.01
C GLN A 7 -13.04 6.83 9.00
N SER A 8 -12.09 7.14 9.88
CA SER A 8 -11.77 6.28 11.02
C SER A 8 -12.96 6.25 11.98
N PRO A 9 -13.35 5.07 12.51
CA PRO A 9 -14.42 4.98 13.51
C PRO A 9 -14.16 5.82 14.76
N ASN A 10 -12.90 5.95 15.17
CA ASN A 10 -12.47 6.85 16.25
C ASN A 10 -11.31 7.74 15.78
N PRO A 11 -11.54 9.04 15.50
CA PRO A 11 -10.51 9.98 15.06
C PRO A 11 -9.40 10.28 16.09
N GLU A 12 -9.69 10.14 17.37
CA GLU A 12 -8.74 10.40 18.46
C GLU A 12 -7.73 9.25 18.55
N LYS A 13 -8.23 8.01 18.53
CA LYS A 13 -7.43 6.78 18.60
C LYS A 13 -6.87 6.33 17.24
N SER A 14 -6.74 7.25 16.30
CA SER A 14 -6.23 6.95 14.96
C SER A 14 -5.28 8.02 14.43
N SER A 15 -4.33 7.59 13.61
CA SER A 15 -3.39 8.48 12.92
C SER A 15 -3.51 8.29 11.41
N ARG A 16 -3.54 9.38 10.66
CA ARG A 16 -3.72 9.37 9.20
C ARG A 16 -2.45 9.82 8.50
N ALA A 17 -2.16 9.19 7.35
CA ALA A 17 -1.18 9.68 6.39
C ALA A 17 -1.70 9.55 4.96
N THR A 18 -1.30 10.48 4.11
CA THR A 18 -1.72 10.51 2.70
C THR A 18 -0.54 10.88 1.81
N GLY A 19 -0.43 10.21 0.66
CA GLY A 19 0.47 10.60 -0.41
C GLY A 19 -0.32 10.78 -1.70
N LYS A 20 -0.13 11.92 -2.37
CA LYS A 20 -0.85 12.27 -3.59
C LYS A 20 0.11 12.24 -4.79
N ASP A 21 -0.42 11.87 -5.95
CA ASP A 21 0.29 11.90 -7.23
C ASP A 21 1.65 11.18 -7.19
N ILE A 22 1.71 10.09 -6.43
CA ILE A 22 2.94 9.33 -6.24
C ILE A 22 3.26 8.61 -7.54
N ARG A 23 4.47 8.84 -8.04
CA ARG A 23 4.97 8.29 -9.31
C ARG A 23 5.40 6.82 -9.21
N VAL A 24 4.50 5.98 -8.72
CA VAL A 24 4.62 4.52 -8.62
C VAL A 24 3.48 3.85 -9.38
N HIS A 25 3.70 2.62 -9.85
CA HIS A 25 2.70 1.94 -10.66
C HIS A 25 1.51 1.49 -9.81
N PHE A 26 0.34 2.06 -10.08
CA PHE A 26 -0.91 1.83 -9.34
C PHE A 26 -1.19 0.35 -9.02
N LYS A 27 -1.10 -0.54 -10.03
CA LYS A 27 -1.45 -1.97 -9.84
C LYS A 27 -0.55 -2.63 -8.81
N ASN A 28 0.74 -2.34 -8.83
CA ASN A 28 1.72 -2.95 -7.91
C ASN A 28 1.48 -2.43 -6.49
N THR A 29 1.34 -1.12 -6.35
CA THR A 29 1.11 -0.48 -5.06
C THR A 29 -0.18 -0.96 -4.42
N ARG A 30 -1.23 -1.17 -5.21
CA ARG A 30 -2.51 -1.64 -4.69
C ARG A 30 -2.46 -3.09 -4.18
N GLU A 31 -1.74 -4.00 -4.85
CA GLU A 31 -1.55 -5.36 -4.33
C GLU A 31 -0.66 -5.35 -3.07
N THR A 32 0.40 -4.52 -3.07
CA THR A 32 1.29 -4.35 -1.91
C THR A 32 0.56 -3.78 -0.70
N ALA A 33 -0.31 -2.79 -0.92
CA ALA A 33 -1.15 -2.20 0.11
C ALA A 33 -2.17 -3.21 0.67
N ALA A 34 -2.77 -4.03 -0.20
CA ALA A 34 -3.70 -5.08 0.25
C ALA A 34 -2.99 -6.11 1.14
N ALA A 35 -1.73 -6.45 0.84
CA ALA A 35 -0.95 -7.42 1.61
C ALA A 35 -0.66 -6.95 3.04
N ILE A 36 -0.47 -5.65 3.27
CA ILE A 36 -0.16 -5.09 4.61
C ILE A 36 -1.41 -4.67 5.40
N LYS A 37 -2.61 -4.74 4.81
CA LYS A 37 -3.84 -4.34 5.49
C LYS A 37 -4.10 -5.25 6.69
N GLY A 38 -4.36 -4.66 7.86
CA GLY A 38 -4.62 -5.39 9.11
C GLY A 38 -3.36 -5.85 9.86
N MET A 39 -2.16 -5.66 9.32
CA MET A 39 -0.92 -5.97 10.04
C MET A 39 -0.63 -4.95 11.15
N SER A 40 0.09 -5.36 12.19
CA SER A 40 0.70 -4.42 13.14
C SER A 40 1.72 -3.53 12.42
N LEU A 41 1.90 -2.31 12.92
CA LEU A 41 2.81 -1.34 12.30
C LEU A 41 4.24 -1.89 12.17
N SER A 42 4.74 -2.55 13.21
CA SER A 42 6.07 -3.17 13.23
C SER A 42 6.19 -4.29 12.18
N ARG A 43 5.21 -5.21 12.12
CA ARG A 43 5.19 -6.30 11.14
C ARG A 43 5.12 -5.78 9.71
N ALA A 44 4.29 -4.75 9.46
CA ALA A 44 4.14 -4.16 8.14
C ALA A 44 5.43 -3.50 7.65
N LYS A 45 6.15 -2.76 8.51
CA LYS A 45 7.45 -2.20 8.15
C LYS A 45 8.46 -3.29 7.79
N LYS A 46 8.58 -4.31 8.64
CA LYS A 46 9.47 -5.45 8.40
C LYS A 46 9.10 -6.20 7.11
N PHE A 47 7.81 -6.43 6.86
CA PHE A 47 7.31 -7.02 5.62
C PHE A 47 7.80 -6.25 4.39
N LEU A 48 7.58 -4.94 4.35
CA LEU A 48 7.93 -4.10 3.19
C LEU A 48 9.45 -4.01 2.97
N GLN A 49 10.24 -4.03 4.04
CA GLN A 49 11.70 -4.11 3.94
C GLN A 49 12.14 -5.47 3.37
N ASN A 50 11.59 -6.56 3.90
CA ASN A 50 11.84 -7.92 3.40
C ASN A 50 11.42 -8.09 1.93
N VAL A 51 10.34 -7.45 1.49
CA VAL A 51 9.93 -7.42 0.07
C VAL A 51 10.96 -6.72 -0.80
N SER A 52 11.55 -5.63 -0.31
CA SER A 52 12.60 -4.89 -1.03
C SER A 52 13.88 -5.72 -1.18
N GLU A 53 14.16 -6.58 -0.20
CA GLU A 53 15.27 -7.54 -0.16
C GLU A 53 14.91 -8.91 -0.78
N LYS A 54 13.69 -9.08 -1.29
CA LYS A 54 13.15 -10.34 -1.86
C LYS A 54 13.07 -11.54 -0.91
N LYS A 55 13.12 -11.31 0.40
CA LYS A 55 12.97 -12.33 1.44
C LYS A 55 11.51 -12.75 1.65
N GLU A 56 10.59 -11.79 1.55
CA GLU A 56 9.14 -12.03 1.59
C GLU A 56 8.50 -11.54 0.29
N ILE A 57 7.35 -12.09 -0.07
CA ILE A 57 6.70 -11.84 -1.37
C ILE A 57 5.32 -11.20 -1.21
N VAL A 58 4.98 -10.31 -2.14
CA VAL A 58 3.64 -9.75 -2.24
C VAL A 58 2.76 -10.66 -3.09
N PRO A 59 1.66 -11.21 -2.56
CA PRO A 59 0.69 -11.92 -3.37
C PRO A 59 -0.02 -10.95 -4.31
N PHE A 60 -0.15 -11.32 -5.58
CA PHE A 60 -0.91 -10.54 -6.58
C PHE A 60 -2.27 -11.22 -6.76
N ILE A 61 -3.34 -10.54 -6.32
CA ILE A 61 -4.68 -11.12 -6.22
C ILE A 61 -5.55 -10.67 -7.40
N ARG A 62 -5.84 -9.36 -7.52
CA ARG A 62 -6.72 -8.86 -8.60
C ARG A 62 -5.93 -8.53 -9.87
N TYR A 63 -4.72 -8.01 -9.77
CA TYR A 63 -3.85 -7.74 -10.94
C TYR A 63 -2.85 -8.87 -11.22
N ARG A 64 -3.32 -10.12 -11.22
CA ARG A 64 -2.47 -11.32 -11.29
C ARG A 64 -2.10 -11.82 -12.69
N TYR A 65 -2.81 -11.37 -13.73
CA TYR A 65 -2.60 -11.83 -15.11
C TYR A 65 -1.19 -11.48 -15.60
N GLY A 66 -0.48 -12.46 -16.17
CA GLY A 66 0.92 -12.32 -16.59
C GLY A 66 1.94 -12.29 -15.43
N THR A 67 1.53 -12.67 -14.22
CA THR A 67 2.46 -12.86 -13.08
C THR A 67 2.79 -14.34 -12.91
N GLY A 68 4.08 -14.67 -12.84
CA GLY A 68 4.53 -16.04 -12.65
C GLY A 68 4.22 -16.57 -11.24
N ARG A 69 4.13 -17.90 -11.13
CA ARG A 69 3.99 -18.62 -9.86
C ARG A 69 5.29 -18.58 -9.07
N LYS A 70 5.23 -18.55 -7.74
CA LYS A 70 6.41 -18.48 -6.87
C LYS A 70 6.28 -19.40 -5.66
N SER A 71 7.35 -20.12 -5.32
CA SER A 71 7.41 -21.05 -4.19
C SER A 71 7.26 -20.39 -2.82
N GLN A 72 7.67 -19.12 -2.68
CA GLN A 72 7.53 -18.37 -1.43
C GLN A 72 6.07 -18.18 -0.98
N LEU A 73 5.11 -18.34 -1.90
CA LEU A 73 3.68 -18.27 -1.59
C LEU A 73 3.06 -19.62 -1.20
N LYS A 74 3.83 -20.71 -1.09
CA LYS A 74 3.33 -22.05 -0.73
C LYS A 74 2.50 -22.06 0.55
N ASN A 75 2.89 -21.25 1.54
CA ASN A 75 2.20 -21.16 2.83
C ASN A 75 0.99 -20.21 2.80
N THR A 76 0.66 -19.66 1.63
CA THR A 76 -0.47 -18.74 1.43
C THR A 76 -1.49 -19.36 0.48
N LYS A 77 -2.71 -18.81 0.46
CA LYS A 77 -3.77 -19.27 -0.46
C LYS A 77 -3.53 -18.88 -1.93
N PHE A 78 -2.44 -18.15 -2.22
CA PHE A 78 -2.18 -17.61 -3.55
C PHE A 78 -0.97 -18.28 -4.18
N THR A 79 -0.92 -18.31 -5.51
CA THR A 79 0.17 -18.92 -6.27
C THR A 79 1.06 -17.90 -6.97
N ASN A 80 0.51 -16.72 -7.30
CA ASN A 80 1.18 -15.68 -8.09
C ASN A 80 1.59 -14.51 -7.21
N GLY A 81 2.82 -14.02 -7.36
CA GLY A 81 3.33 -12.88 -6.60
C GLY A 81 4.58 -12.24 -7.20
N ARG A 82 4.94 -11.07 -6.68
CA ARG A 82 6.14 -10.31 -7.09
C ARG A 82 6.77 -9.58 -5.91
N TRP A 83 7.92 -8.96 -6.15
CA TRP A 83 8.63 -8.08 -5.22
C TRP A 83 8.64 -6.63 -5.72
N PRO A 84 7.54 -5.87 -5.54
CA PRO A 84 7.45 -4.50 -6.03
C PRO A 84 8.25 -3.53 -5.15
N LYS A 85 9.58 -3.46 -5.37
CA LYS A 85 10.53 -2.63 -4.60
C LYS A 85 10.08 -1.16 -4.48
N LYS A 86 9.84 -0.49 -5.62
CA LYS A 86 9.45 0.93 -5.65
C LYS A 86 8.15 1.22 -4.87
N SER A 87 7.17 0.30 -4.95
CA SER A 87 5.92 0.44 -4.19
C SER A 87 6.15 0.25 -2.70
N SER A 88 6.99 -0.70 -2.31
CA SER A 88 7.31 -1.00 -0.91
C SER A 88 8.05 0.14 -0.23
N GLU A 89 9.05 0.72 -0.90
CA GLU A 89 9.78 1.90 -0.43
C GLU A 89 8.86 3.12 -0.22
N ASN A 90 7.93 3.36 -1.15
CA ASN A 90 6.99 4.48 -1.01
C ASN A 90 5.98 4.25 0.12
N LEU A 91 5.49 3.01 0.29
CA LEU A 91 4.62 2.67 1.41
C LEU A 91 5.34 2.83 2.77
N LEU A 92 6.62 2.44 2.86
CA LEU A 92 7.43 2.66 4.05
C LEU A 92 7.53 4.15 4.41
N LYS A 93 7.74 5.03 3.43
CA LYS A 93 7.78 6.48 3.66
C LYS A 93 6.45 7.01 4.23
N ILE A 94 5.32 6.52 3.73
CA ILE A 94 3.99 6.95 4.22
C ILE A 94 3.72 6.38 5.62
N LEU A 95 4.14 5.14 5.91
CA LEU A 95 4.01 4.56 7.25
C LEU A 95 4.86 5.30 8.28
N LYS A 96 6.09 5.72 7.94
CA LYS A 96 6.93 6.57 8.82
C LYS A 96 6.24 7.91 9.13
N ASN A 97 5.60 8.52 8.13
CA ASN A 97 4.83 9.74 8.36
C ASN A 97 3.59 9.48 9.26
N ALA A 98 2.88 8.36 9.05
CA ALA A 98 1.74 7.99 9.89
C ALA A 98 2.14 7.74 11.35
N GLU A 99 3.30 7.13 11.56
CA GLU A 99 3.89 6.94 12.89
C GLU A 99 4.25 8.25 13.55
N ALA A 100 4.94 9.16 12.85
CA ALA A 100 5.24 10.50 13.39
C ALA A 100 3.96 11.26 13.78
N ASN A 101 2.90 11.14 12.97
CA ASN A 101 1.59 11.69 13.31
C ASN A 101 0.93 11.01 14.53
N ALA A 102 1.19 9.73 14.76
CA ALA A 102 0.68 8.99 15.91
C ALA A 102 1.42 9.38 17.19
N MET A 103 2.75 9.53 17.11
CA MET A 103 3.58 10.07 18.19
C MET A 103 3.10 11.45 18.62
N ARG A 104 2.82 12.34 17.65
CA ARG A 104 2.28 13.69 17.94
C ARG A 104 0.90 13.65 18.62
N LYS A 105 0.15 12.57 18.44
CA LYS A 105 -1.14 12.32 19.11
C LYS A 105 -1.01 11.54 20.42
N ASN A 106 0.22 11.28 20.90
CA ASN A 106 0.50 10.46 22.08
C ASN A 106 -0.16 9.07 22.05
N LEU A 107 -0.30 8.48 20.84
CA LEU A 107 -0.76 7.11 20.69
C LEU A 107 0.39 6.14 20.92
N ASP A 108 0.13 5.03 21.61
CA ASP A 108 1.13 3.98 21.79
C ASP A 108 1.40 3.26 20.46
N ILE A 109 2.64 3.35 19.99
CA ILE A 109 3.11 2.85 18.69
C ILE A 109 3.03 1.32 18.62
N ASN A 110 3.22 0.65 19.75
CA ASN A 110 3.30 -0.82 19.80
C ASN A 110 1.93 -1.46 19.58
N THR A 111 0.86 -0.77 19.98
CA THR A 111 -0.53 -1.22 19.82
C THR A 111 -1.18 -0.77 18.51
N LEU A 112 -0.45 -0.05 17.64
CA LEU A 112 -0.95 0.40 16.34
C LEU A 112 -0.95 -0.73 15.29
N PHE A 113 -2.05 -0.78 14.54
CA PHE A 113 -2.19 -1.61 13.35
C PHE A 113 -2.73 -0.80 12.17
N ILE A 114 -2.53 -1.32 10.95
CA ILE A 114 -3.04 -0.70 9.73
C ILE A 114 -4.53 -1.02 9.62
N GLY A 115 -5.38 -0.11 10.09
CA GLY A 115 -6.83 -0.28 10.04
C GLY A 115 -7.36 -0.26 8.61
N ASN A 116 -6.98 0.75 7.84
CA ASN A 116 -7.31 0.77 6.42
C ASN A 116 -6.19 1.40 5.59
N ILE A 117 -6.08 0.89 4.38
CA ILE A 117 -5.21 1.44 3.35
C ILE A 117 -5.96 1.40 2.02
N GLN A 118 -5.99 2.54 1.35
CA GLN A 118 -6.65 2.74 0.08
C GLN A 118 -5.64 3.28 -0.92
N VAL A 119 -5.64 2.67 -2.11
CA VAL A 119 -4.83 3.12 -3.24
C VAL A 119 -5.77 3.42 -4.39
N ASN A 120 -5.76 4.66 -4.87
CA ASN A 120 -6.59 5.15 -5.96
C ASN A 120 -5.71 5.55 -7.15
N LYS A 121 -6.25 5.45 -8.37
CA LYS A 121 -5.57 5.93 -9.57
C LYS A 121 -5.44 7.46 -9.48
N ALA A 122 -4.27 7.98 -9.87
CA ALA A 122 -4.04 9.41 -10.05
C ALA A 122 -4.05 9.76 -11.55
N MET A 123 -3.92 11.06 -11.86
CA MET A 123 -3.87 11.53 -13.24
C MET A 123 -2.69 10.87 -13.99
N LYS A 124 -2.96 10.30 -15.16
CA LYS A 124 -1.91 9.64 -15.96
C LYS A 124 -0.95 10.67 -16.52
N GLY A 125 0.34 10.41 -16.45
CA GLY A 125 1.33 11.19 -17.19
C GLY A 125 1.34 10.75 -18.65
N GLN A 126 1.35 11.70 -19.58
CA GLN A 126 1.28 11.42 -21.01
C GLN A 126 2.64 11.61 -21.68
N ARG A 127 3.05 10.62 -22.47
CA ARG A 127 4.18 10.66 -23.40
C ARG A 127 3.79 9.95 -24.70
N ARG A 128 4.58 10.13 -25.75
CA ARG A 128 4.38 9.50 -27.06
C ARG A 128 5.44 8.42 -27.29
N THR A 129 5.07 7.39 -28.03
CA THR A 129 5.98 6.38 -28.59
C THR A 129 5.74 6.27 -30.08
N PHE A 130 6.77 6.52 -30.87
CA PHE A 130 6.76 6.31 -32.32
C PHE A 130 6.83 4.82 -32.63
N ARG A 131 6.12 4.40 -33.67
CA ARG A 131 5.98 3.00 -34.09
C ARG A 131 6.15 2.89 -35.59
N ALA A 132 6.24 1.65 -36.07
CA ALA A 132 6.36 1.32 -37.49
C ALA A 132 5.29 2.05 -38.32
N HIS A 133 5.66 2.41 -39.55
CA HIS A 133 4.82 3.10 -40.52
C HIS A 133 4.25 4.44 -40.01
N GLY A 134 5.05 5.24 -39.31
CA GLY A 134 4.68 6.59 -38.86
C GLY A 134 3.60 6.64 -37.77
N ARG A 135 3.23 5.50 -37.17
CA ARG A 135 2.20 5.43 -36.14
C ARG A 135 2.68 6.03 -34.82
N ILE A 136 1.78 6.71 -34.11
CA ILE A 136 2.05 7.26 -32.77
C ILE A 136 1.11 6.62 -31.75
N ASN A 137 1.69 5.96 -30.75
CA ASN A 137 0.95 5.38 -29.63
C ASN A 137 1.25 6.14 -28.33
N ALA A 138 0.32 6.09 -27.38
CA ALA A 138 0.50 6.70 -26.06
C ALA A 138 1.40 5.84 -25.16
N PHE A 139 2.36 6.46 -24.48
CA PHE A 139 3.15 5.88 -23.41
C PHE A 139 2.78 6.55 -22.09
N LEU A 140 1.96 5.88 -21.29
CA LEU A 140 1.31 6.47 -20.12
C LEU A 140 1.95 6.01 -18.82
N SER A 141 2.22 6.95 -17.92
CA SER A 141 2.48 6.62 -16.52
C SER A 141 1.17 6.46 -15.76
N HIS A 142 1.17 5.56 -14.78
CA HIS A 142 -0.01 5.23 -13.98
C HIS A 142 0.25 5.48 -12.48
N PRO A 143 0.39 6.75 -12.06
CA PRO A 143 0.62 7.12 -10.67
C PRO A 143 -0.61 6.82 -9.79
N CYS A 144 -0.45 6.94 -8.48
CA CYS A 144 -1.52 6.68 -7.53
C CYS A 144 -1.56 7.67 -6.35
N HIS A 145 -2.76 7.83 -5.80
CA HIS A 145 -2.97 8.39 -4.47
C HIS A 145 -3.03 7.25 -3.45
N ILE A 146 -2.38 7.42 -2.31
CA ILE A 146 -2.38 6.45 -1.22
C ILE A 146 -2.91 7.16 0.02
N ASN A 147 -3.94 6.60 0.64
CA ASN A 147 -4.49 7.06 1.89
C ASN A 147 -4.44 5.90 2.88
N LEU A 148 -3.89 6.12 4.07
CA LEU A 148 -3.90 5.12 5.12
C LEU A 148 -4.19 5.76 6.48
N TRP A 149 -4.77 4.97 7.38
CA TRP A 149 -4.80 5.31 8.79
C TRP A 149 -4.45 4.11 9.65
N LEU A 150 -3.69 4.41 10.70
CA LEU A 150 -3.38 3.52 11.79
C LEU A 150 -4.47 3.66 12.84
N ILE A 151 -4.86 2.55 13.45
CA ILE A 151 -5.82 2.50 14.54
C ILE A 151 -5.11 1.84 15.72
N GLN A 152 -5.35 2.35 16.92
CA GLN A 152 -4.93 1.68 18.13
C GLN A 152 -5.90 0.54 18.46
N LYS A 153 -5.39 -0.66 18.75
CA LYS A 153 -6.25 -1.77 19.17
C LYS A 153 -6.90 -1.40 20.51
N GLY A 154 -8.22 -1.23 20.52
CA GLY A 154 -8.97 -1.13 21.77
C GLY A 154 -9.07 -2.50 22.42
N ASN A 155 -8.89 -2.58 23.74
CA ASN A 155 -8.98 -3.81 24.52
C ASN A 155 -10.41 -4.40 24.64
N HIS A 156 -11.38 -3.94 23.85
CA HIS A 156 -12.77 -4.38 23.96
C HIS A 156 -13.32 -4.87 22.62
N ILE A 157 -13.59 -6.18 22.55
CA ILE A 157 -14.50 -6.78 21.58
C ILE A 157 -15.78 -7.04 22.39
N PRO A 158 -16.93 -6.36 22.15
CA PRO A 158 -18.19 -6.96 22.54
C PRO A 158 -18.37 -8.15 21.59
N VAL A 159 -18.19 -9.35 22.15
CA VAL A 159 -18.58 -10.58 21.49
C VAL A 159 -20.11 -10.58 21.49
N SER A 160 -20.71 -10.55 20.31
CA SER A 160 -22.10 -10.94 20.08
C SER A 160 -22.11 -12.33 19.47
#